data_AF-G3AKS6-F1
#
_entry.id   AF-G3AKS6-F1
#
_cell.length_a   1.000
_cell.length_b   1.000
_cell.length_c   1.000
_cell.angle_alpha   90.00
_cell.angle_beta   90.00
_cell.angle_gamma   90.00
#
_symmetry.space_group_name_H-M   'P 1'
#
loop_
_entity.id
_entity.type
_entity.pdbx_description
1 polymer ?
#
loop_
_entity_poly.entity_id
_entity_poly.type
_entity_poly.pdbx_seq_one_letter_code
_entity_poly.pdbx_strand_id
1 'polypeptide(L)'
;MLILLVWLVRLIVALPDSSQSCITNKNIPFTGYKIEYQLRLNTFQCEYHMIYCNDNKLIYDMNLNDTIPWTHPIHFSKTNRSNTLILARRKSFALRCIPIYLPNTLVGSLYYNPTSQPVTNNTKLQSVPLVAANIHRSWIEMNYKLEFTYHVPLLTTPGIDSRRFQIGMFKEQNKNNWNEYISITESYDFKYDSRIVVRKAIDRVLTQINLLINTSKFVKKKIDMSNISKRTSRVFWKLVMLSKVLKHETFDMILVKIDKFLQY
;
A
#
# COMPACT_ATOMS: atom_id res chain seq x y z
N MET A 1 -2.20 -4.96 46.09
CA MET A 1 -2.40 -3.83 45.15
C MET A 1 -1.09 -3.31 44.56
N LEU A 2 -0.06 -3.01 45.36
CA LEU A 2 1.21 -2.45 44.88
C LEU A 2 1.95 -3.35 43.87
N ILE A 3 1.96 -4.68 44.10
CA ILE A 3 2.63 -5.65 43.22
C ILE A 3 1.98 -5.72 41.84
N LEU A 4 0.65 -5.60 41.78
CA LEU A 4 -0.14 -5.64 40.55
C LEU A 4 0.08 -4.36 39.72
N LEU A 5 0.27 -3.23 40.41
CA LEU A 5 0.59 -1.95 39.80
C LEU A 5 2.03 -1.93 39.26
N VAL A 6 3.00 -2.50 39.99
CA VAL A 6 4.39 -2.67 39.52
C VAL A 6 4.47 -3.64 38.34
N TRP A 7 3.66 -4.71 38.33
CA TRP A 7 3.54 -5.63 37.19
C TRP A 7 2.95 -4.94 35.95
N LEU A 8 1.89 -4.14 36.12
CA LEU A 8 1.31 -3.33 35.05
C LEU A 8 2.31 -2.31 34.49
N VAL A 9 3.05 -1.62 35.35
CA VAL A 9 4.09 -0.66 34.94
C VAL A 9 5.22 -1.35 34.18
N ARG A 10 5.68 -2.52 34.63
CA ARG A 10 6.70 -3.29 33.89
C ARG A 10 6.20 -3.82 32.55
N LEU A 11 4.91 -4.17 32.44
CA LEU A 11 4.28 -4.55 31.18
C LEU A 11 4.20 -3.38 30.18
N ILE A 12 3.94 -2.17 30.67
CA ILE A 12 3.88 -0.95 29.84
C ILE A 12 5.29 -0.55 29.36
N VAL A 13 6.32 -0.67 30.20
CA VAL A 13 7.71 -0.32 29.87
C VAL A 13 8.38 -1.36 28.96
N ALA A 14 7.87 -2.60 28.91
CA ALA A 14 8.41 -3.67 28.07
C ALA A 14 7.76 -3.78 26.68
N LEU A 15 6.87 -2.85 26.31
CA LEU A 15 6.31 -2.85 24.97
C LEU A 15 7.41 -2.50 23.96
N PRO A 16 7.65 -3.35 22.94
CA PRO A 16 8.65 -3.05 21.94
C PRO A 16 8.27 -1.76 21.19
N ASP A 17 9.25 -0.87 20.98
CA ASP A 17 9.17 0.36 20.16
C ASP A 17 8.77 0.13 18.68
N SER A 18 8.36 -1.08 18.32
CA SER A 18 7.98 -1.46 16.96
C SER A 18 6.58 -0.96 16.64
N SER A 19 6.46 -0.16 15.58
CA SER A 19 5.16 0.19 15.01
C SER A 19 4.62 -0.98 14.19
N GLN A 20 3.34 -1.32 14.39
CA GLN A 20 2.66 -2.36 13.63
C GLN A 20 2.76 -2.11 12.11
N SER A 21 2.71 -0.85 11.68
CA SER A 21 2.88 -0.45 10.28
C SER A 21 4.22 -0.86 9.70
N CYS A 22 5.26 -0.94 10.53
CA CYS A 22 6.61 -1.31 10.12
C CYS A 22 6.89 -2.81 10.18
N ILE A 23 6.15 -3.58 10.98
CA ILE A 23 6.37 -5.02 11.12
C ILE A 23 6.05 -5.76 9.81
N THR A 24 7.05 -6.48 9.27
CA THR A 24 6.85 -7.41 8.14
C THR A 24 7.23 -8.85 8.49
N ASN A 25 8.14 -9.05 9.45
CA ASN A 25 8.47 -10.32 10.07
C ASN A 25 8.62 -10.09 11.57
N LYS A 26 8.39 -11.12 12.36
CA LYS A 26 8.83 -11.12 13.77
C LYS A 26 10.35 -11.23 13.88
N ASN A 27 11.01 -11.90 12.93
CA ASN A 27 12.42 -12.29 13.06
C ASN A 27 13.41 -11.39 12.30
N ILE A 28 12.93 -10.49 11.43
CA ILE A 28 13.79 -9.67 10.58
C ILE A 28 13.26 -8.23 10.61
N PRO A 29 14.08 -7.25 11.05
CA PRO A 29 13.69 -5.85 11.04
C PRO A 29 13.50 -5.34 9.62
N PHE A 30 12.48 -4.49 9.45
CA PHE A 30 12.18 -3.84 8.19
C PHE A 30 12.68 -2.40 8.19
N THR A 31 13.46 -2.07 7.16
CA THR A 31 13.91 -0.72 6.85
C THR A 31 13.56 -0.38 5.41
N GLY A 32 12.83 0.72 5.21
CA GLY A 32 12.36 1.15 3.90
C GLY A 32 11.02 1.89 3.95
N TYR A 33 10.43 2.08 2.78
CA TYR A 33 9.17 2.80 2.61
C TYR A 33 8.01 1.84 2.42
N LYS A 34 6.84 2.22 2.94
CA LYS A 34 5.57 1.57 2.62
C LYS A 34 4.52 2.61 2.27
N ILE A 35 3.55 2.16 1.49
CA ILE A 35 2.32 2.90 1.23
C ILE A 35 1.19 2.06 1.79
N GLU A 36 0.37 2.68 2.61
CA GLU A 36 -0.81 2.08 3.21
C GLU A 36 -2.04 2.94 2.94
N TYR A 37 -3.20 2.30 3.08
CA TYR A 37 -4.48 2.96 3.02
C TYR A 37 -5.13 2.86 4.39
N GLN A 38 -5.44 4.01 4.96
CA GLN A 38 -6.04 4.14 6.28
C GLN A 38 -7.52 4.53 6.14
N LEU A 39 -8.39 3.85 6.87
CA LEU A 39 -9.78 4.25 7.03
C LEU A 39 -10.06 4.52 8.49
N ARG A 40 -10.46 5.75 8.77
CA ARG A 40 -11.01 6.12 10.06
C ARG A 40 -12.44 5.60 10.12
N LEU A 41 -12.71 4.61 10.96
CA LEU A 41 -14.02 3.96 11.05
C LEU A 41 -15.09 4.91 11.58
N ASN A 42 -14.71 5.90 12.40
CA ASN A 42 -15.62 6.87 12.97
C ASN A 42 -16.20 7.83 11.92
N THR A 43 -15.36 8.34 11.01
CA THR A 43 -15.75 9.33 9.99
C THR A 43 -15.90 8.74 8.59
N PHE A 44 -15.55 7.46 8.41
CA PHE A 44 -15.40 6.79 7.12
C PHE A 44 -14.50 7.54 6.11
N GLN A 45 -13.59 8.37 6.61
CA GLN A 45 -12.59 9.07 5.81
C GLN A 45 -11.47 8.12 5.44
N CYS A 46 -11.06 8.21 4.17
CA CYS A 46 -10.09 7.32 3.55
C CYS A 46 -8.87 8.14 3.13
N GLU A 47 -7.68 7.74 3.58
CA GLU A 47 -6.45 8.46 3.32
C GLU A 47 -5.34 7.48 2.92
N TYR A 48 -4.51 7.86 1.97
CA TYR A 48 -3.28 7.13 1.65
C TYR A 48 -2.14 7.70 2.47
N HIS A 49 -1.30 6.85 3.02
CA HIS A 49 -0.17 7.24 3.83
C HIS A 49 1.11 6.65 3.28
N MET A 50 2.15 7.46 3.21
CA MET A 50 3.52 7.01 2.95
C MET A 50 4.28 7.01 4.26
N ILE A 51 4.79 5.85 4.63
CA ILE A 51 5.51 5.65 5.88
C ILE A 51 6.95 5.25 5.60
N TYR A 52 7.87 5.74 6.43
CA TYR A 52 9.25 5.31 6.46
C TYR A 52 9.55 4.62 7.78
N CYS A 53 10.08 3.42 7.65
CA CYS A 53 10.44 2.57 8.75
C CYS A 53 11.96 2.39 8.77
N ASN A 54 12.54 2.46 9.97
CA ASN A 54 13.91 2.08 10.20
C ASN A 54 13.94 1.06 11.35
N ASP A 55 14.42 -0.14 11.08
CA ASP A 55 14.47 -1.24 12.06
C ASP A 55 13.14 -1.50 12.79
N ASN A 56 12.05 -1.64 12.04
CA ASN A 56 10.67 -1.77 12.55
C ASN A 56 10.14 -0.55 13.34
N LYS A 57 10.91 0.53 13.49
CA LYS A 57 10.44 1.77 14.11
C LYS A 57 9.86 2.68 13.04
N LEU A 58 8.68 3.24 13.29
CA LEU A 58 8.08 4.24 12.43
C LEU A 58 8.80 5.58 12.68
N ILE A 59 9.51 6.06 11.67
CA ILE A 59 10.26 7.31 11.75
C ILE A 59 9.45 8.47 11.20
N TYR A 60 8.70 8.22 10.11
CA TYR A 60 7.92 9.25 9.45
C TYR A 60 6.65 8.67 8.86
N ASP A 61 5.58 9.45 8.95
CA ASP A 61 4.27 9.19 8.35
C ASP A 61 3.79 10.47 7.65
N MET A 62 3.49 10.35 6.37
CA MET A 62 3.01 11.43 5.52
C MET A 62 1.68 11.05 4.86
N ASN A 63 0.67 11.87 5.10
CA ASN A 63 -0.60 11.76 4.38
C ASN A 63 -0.42 12.20 2.91
N LEU A 64 -0.85 11.33 1.99
CA LEU A 64 -0.88 11.51 0.55
C LEU A 64 -2.29 11.90 0.03
N ASN A 65 -3.23 12.16 0.94
CA ASN A 65 -4.64 12.46 0.68
C ASN A 65 -5.40 11.28 0.04
N ASP A 66 -6.28 11.58 -0.92
CA ASP A 66 -7.23 10.65 -1.53
C ASP A 66 -6.63 9.70 -2.57
N THR A 67 -5.39 9.93 -3.02
CA THR A 67 -4.76 9.16 -4.12
C THR A 67 -3.25 9.10 -4.00
N ILE A 68 -2.64 8.01 -4.49
CA ILE A 68 -1.18 7.92 -4.60
C ILE A 68 -0.68 8.88 -5.71
N PRO A 69 0.19 9.86 -5.39
CA PRO A 69 0.65 10.87 -6.34
C PRO A 69 1.76 10.29 -7.25
N TRP A 70 1.36 9.45 -8.19
CA TRP A 70 2.27 8.90 -9.21
C TRP A 70 2.89 10.02 -10.03
N THR A 71 4.19 9.89 -10.35
CA THR A 71 5.02 10.81 -11.15
C THR A 71 5.12 12.23 -10.62
N HIS A 72 4.66 12.50 -9.40
CA HIS A 72 4.77 13.80 -8.76
C HIS A 72 5.81 13.74 -7.64
N PRO A 73 6.59 14.82 -7.43
CA PRO A 73 7.54 14.90 -6.33
C PRO A 73 6.82 14.99 -4.99
N ILE A 74 7.29 14.19 -4.04
CA ILE A 74 6.83 14.13 -2.66
C ILE A 74 7.99 14.62 -1.78
N HIS A 75 7.76 15.70 -1.04
CA HIS A 75 8.75 16.20 -0.10
C HIS A 75 8.61 15.48 1.23
N PHE A 76 9.44 14.45 1.40
CA PHE A 76 9.37 13.53 2.52
C PHE A 76 10.34 13.96 3.64
N SER A 77 10.07 15.12 4.24
CA SER A 77 10.67 15.63 5.49
C SER A 77 10.15 17.05 5.77
N LYS A 78 10.04 17.44 7.06
CA LYS A 78 9.79 18.84 7.48
C LYS A 78 11.06 19.64 7.75
N THR A 79 12.25 19.03 7.67
CA THR A 79 13.53 19.70 7.96
C THR A 79 14.26 20.09 6.67
N ASN A 80 15.21 21.04 6.77
CA ASN A 80 15.99 21.65 5.66
C ASN A 80 16.78 20.68 4.74
N ARG A 81 16.66 19.35 4.93
CA ARG A 81 17.13 18.32 4.00
C ARG A 81 15.92 17.66 3.36
N SER A 82 15.40 18.28 2.31
CA SER A 82 14.24 17.77 1.58
C SER A 82 14.62 16.52 0.78
N ASN A 83 14.38 15.34 1.34
CA ASN A 83 14.41 14.10 0.58
C ASN A 83 13.19 14.13 -0.36
N THR A 84 13.44 14.44 -1.63
CA THR A 84 12.40 14.42 -2.65
C THR A 84 12.29 13.01 -3.19
N LEU A 85 11.09 12.46 -3.07
CA LEU A 85 10.74 11.11 -3.48
C LEU A 85 9.78 11.20 -4.67
N ILE A 86 9.96 10.35 -5.67
CA ILE A 86 9.04 10.27 -6.82
C ILE A 86 8.58 8.83 -6.96
N LEU A 87 7.27 8.61 -6.87
CA LEU A 87 6.66 7.31 -7.09
C LEU A 87 6.38 7.13 -8.57
N ALA A 88 6.87 6.06 -9.19
CA ALA A 88 6.50 5.66 -10.53
C ALA A 88 5.85 4.27 -10.50
N ARG A 89 4.98 4.02 -11.46
CA ARG A 89 4.31 2.72 -11.63
C ARG A 89 4.56 2.19 -13.03
N ARG A 90 4.38 0.88 -13.22
CA ARG A 90 4.42 0.26 -14.55
C ARG A 90 3.19 0.67 -15.37
N LYS A 91 3.36 0.78 -16.70
CA LYS A 91 2.26 1.05 -17.65
C LYS A 91 1.05 0.14 -17.48
N SER A 92 1.29 -1.14 -17.23
CA SER A 92 0.23 -2.15 -17.01
C SER A 92 -0.69 -1.84 -15.83
N PHE A 93 -0.28 -0.97 -14.91
CA PHE A 93 -1.05 -0.57 -13.73
C PHE A 93 -1.52 0.89 -13.81
N ALA A 94 -1.28 1.58 -14.93
CA ALA A 94 -1.56 3.00 -15.04
C ALA A 94 -3.07 3.33 -15.07
N LEU A 95 -3.88 2.47 -15.67
CA LEU A 95 -5.33 2.63 -15.73
C LEU A 95 -6.06 2.08 -14.49
N ARG A 96 -5.34 1.52 -13.51
CA ARG A 96 -5.97 0.97 -12.32
C ARG A 96 -6.43 2.08 -11.38
N CYS A 97 -7.72 2.03 -11.05
CA CYS A 97 -8.32 2.91 -10.04
C CYS A 97 -8.32 2.34 -8.63
N ILE A 98 -8.09 1.05 -8.49
CA ILE A 98 -8.07 0.35 -7.20
C ILE A 98 -6.66 -0.20 -7.03
N PRO A 99 -5.87 0.29 -6.05
CA PRO A 99 -4.49 -0.12 -5.85
C PRO A 99 -4.40 -1.44 -5.06
N ILE A 100 -5.17 -2.45 -5.49
CA ILE A 100 -5.06 -3.82 -4.97
C ILE A 100 -4.35 -4.64 -6.03
N TYR A 101 -3.34 -5.37 -5.59
CA TYR A 101 -2.47 -6.16 -6.43
C TYR A 101 -2.24 -7.52 -5.77
N LEU A 102 -1.83 -8.50 -6.56
CA LEU A 102 -1.36 -9.76 -6.01
C LEU A 102 -0.11 -9.52 -5.15
N PRO A 103 0.00 -10.12 -3.95
CA PRO A 103 1.16 -9.97 -3.10
C PRO A 103 2.46 -10.28 -3.85
N ASN A 104 3.53 -9.54 -3.55
CA ASN A 104 4.84 -9.67 -4.17
C ASN A 104 4.93 -9.30 -5.67
N THR A 105 3.86 -8.71 -6.25
CA THR A 105 3.90 -8.21 -7.63
C THR A 105 4.74 -6.93 -7.71
N LEU A 106 5.63 -6.81 -8.70
CA LEU A 106 6.33 -5.57 -9.00
C LEU A 106 5.36 -4.55 -9.63
N VAL A 107 4.96 -3.55 -8.86
CA VAL A 107 3.99 -2.52 -9.28
C VAL A 107 4.69 -1.30 -9.87
N GLY A 108 5.87 -0.96 -9.36
CA GLY A 108 6.51 0.30 -9.72
C GLY A 108 7.91 0.48 -9.15
N SER A 109 8.32 1.73 -9.02
CA SER A 109 9.59 2.11 -8.40
C SER A 109 9.45 3.41 -7.62
N LEU A 110 10.19 3.50 -6.52
CA LEU A 110 10.41 4.73 -5.77
C LEU A 110 11.77 5.29 -6.20
N TYR A 111 11.76 6.49 -6.76
CA TYR A 111 12.95 7.24 -7.09
C TYR A 111 13.27 8.21 -5.95
N TYR A 112 14.56 8.34 -5.65
CA TYR A 112 15.04 9.27 -4.63
C TYR A 112 16.39 9.87 -5.06
N ASN A 113 16.66 11.08 -4.55
CA ASN A 113 17.96 11.69 -4.70
C ASN A 113 18.85 11.39 -3.47
N PRO A 114 19.96 10.64 -3.61
CA PRO A 114 20.85 10.34 -2.48
C PRO A 114 21.61 11.57 -1.97
N THR A 115 21.77 12.64 -2.77
CA THR A 115 22.59 13.79 -2.40
C THR A 115 21.84 14.91 -1.68
N SER A 116 20.55 14.72 -1.35
CA SER A 116 19.67 15.74 -0.74
C SER A 116 19.63 17.10 -1.47
N GLN A 117 20.16 17.17 -2.70
CA GLN A 117 20.13 18.37 -3.55
C GLN A 117 18.77 18.48 -4.25
N PRO A 118 18.34 19.70 -4.62
CA PRO A 118 17.13 19.89 -5.40
C PRO A 118 17.20 19.10 -6.72
N VAL A 119 16.12 18.40 -7.05
CA VAL A 119 16.00 17.59 -8.27
C VAL A 119 16.02 18.55 -9.47
N THR A 120 17.13 18.57 -10.21
CA THR A 120 17.21 19.24 -11.53
C THR A 120 17.12 18.19 -12.64
N ASN A 121 16.85 18.60 -13.87
CA ASN A 121 16.67 17.71 -15.03
C ASN A 121 17.83 16.73 -15.27
N ASN A 122 19.03 17.02 -14.75
CA ASN A 122 20.23 16.18 -14.90
C ASN A 122 20.58 15.37 -13.64
N THR A 123 19.74 15.37 -12.60
CA THR A 123 20.01 14.59 -11.38
C THR A 123 19.79 13.10 -11.65
N LYS A 124 20.85 12.30 -11.46
CA LYS A 124 20.77 10.84 -11.54
C LYS A 124 20.05 10.31 -10.31
N LEU A 125 18.74 10.10 -10.44
CA LEU A 125 17.92 9.52 -9.38
C LEU A 125 18.24 8.03 -9.21
N GLN A 126 18.31 7.59 -7.96
CA GLN A 126 18.36 6.18 -7.62
C GLN A 126 16.93 5.63 -7.55
N SER A 127 16.75 4.39 -7.96
CA SER A 127 15.44 3.75 -8.04
C SER A 127 15.42 2.46 -7.22
N VAL A 128 14.43 2.29 -6.36
CA VAL A 128 14.16 1.03 -5.67
C VAL A 128 12.80 0.47 -6.11
N PRO A 129 12.64 -0.84 -6.24
CA PRO A 129 11.38 -1.43 -6.69
C PRO A 129 10.28 -1.19 -5.64
N LEU A 130 9.05 -1.00 -6.12
CA LEU A 130 7.84 -0.97 -5.32
C LEU A 130 7.05 -2.24 -5.59
N VAL A 131 6.91 -3.04 -4.55
CA VAL A 131 6.28 -4.34 -4.59
C VAL A 131 4.98 -4.30 -3.82
N ALA A 132 3.96 -5.00 -4.31
CA ALA A 132 2.68 -5.11 -3.64
C ALA A 132 2.80 -5.84 -2.30
N ALA A 133 2.32 -5.19 -1.25
CA ALA A 133 2.27 -5.77 0.08
C ALA A 133 1.12 -6.77 0.21
N ASN A 134 1.21 -7.66 1.20
CA ASN A 134 0.15 -8.62 1.44
C ASN A 134 -1.02 -7.96 2.19
N ILE A 135 -2.14 -7.76 1.48
CA ILE A 135 -3.36 -7.13 1.99
C ILE A 135 -3.97 -7.83 3.21
N HIS A 136 -3.75 -9.14 3.36
CA HIS A 136 -4.29 -9.89 4.50
C HIS A 136 -3.66 -9.49 5.82
N ARG A 137 -2.50 -8.82 5.78
CA ARG A 137 -1.83 -8.29 6.96
C ARG A 137 -2.44 -7.00 7.46
N SER A 138 -3.57 -6.55 6.92
CA SER A 138 -4.32 -5.41 7.46
C SER A 138 -4.72 -5.63 8.92
N TRP A 139 -4.71 -4.55 9.70
CA TRP A 139 -5.03 -4.54 11.13
C TRP A 139 -5.92 -3.35 11.48
N ILE A 140 -6.44 -3.36 12.70
CA ILE A 140 -7.18 -2.25 13.28
C ILE A 140 -6.33 -1.69 14.42
N GLU A 141 -6.15 -0.38 14.42
CA GLU A 141 -5.52 0.37 15.49
C GLU A 141 -6.57 1.23 16.19
N MET A 142 -6.42 1.37 17.50
CA MET A 142 -7.26 2.24 18.32
C MET A 142 -6.36 3.32 18.92
N ASN A 143 -6.69 4.59 18.67
CA ASN A 143 -5.94 5.67 19.28
C ASN A 143 -6.41 5.95 20.72
N TYR A 144 -5.69 6.82 21.43
CA TYR A 144 -6.00 7.21 22.80
C TYR A 144 -7.36 7.92 22.96
N LYS A 145 -7.96 8.39 21.87
CA LYS A 145 -9.30 9.00 21.83
C LYS A 145 -10.40 7.97 21.51
N LEU A 146 -10.08 6.67 21.49
CA LEU A 146 -11.00 5.60 21.10
C LEU A 146 -11.51 5.71 19.66
N GLU A 147 -10.74 6.36 18.78
CA GLU A 147 -11.00 6.35 17.35
C GLU A 147 -10.29 5.14 16.73
N PHE A 148 -11.02 4.42 15.88
CA PHE A 148 -10.50 3.23 15.23
C PHE A 148 -10.06 3.54 13.80
N THR A 149 -8.83 3.12 13.48
CA THR A 149 -8.28 3.22 12.14
C THR A 149 -8.01 1.82 11.61
N TYR A 150 -8.54 1.51 10.44
CA TYR A 150 -8.25 0.27 9.71
C TYR A 150 -7.10 0.53 8.74
N HIS A 151 -6.01 -0.21 8.87
CA HIS A 151 -4.81 -0.05 8.04
C HIS A 151 -4.71 -1.17 7.02
N VAL A 152 -4.54 -0.81 5.75
CA VAL A 152 -4.36 -1.74 4.63
C VAL A 152 -3.01 -1.52 3.98
N PRO A 153 -2.05 -2.45 4.11
CA PRO A 153 -0.77 -2.30 3.43
C PRO A 153 -0.96 -2.52 1.92
N LEU A 154 -0.45 -1.59 1.11
CA LEU A 154 -0.60 -1.62 -0.35
C LEU A 154 0.72 -1.90 -1.07
N LEU A 155 1.73 -1.09 -0.77
CA LEU A 155 3.03 -1.17 -1.44
C LEU A 155 4.14 -1.13 -0.40
N THR A 156 5.25 -1.80 -0.68
CA THR A 156 6.45 -1.81 0.16
C THR A 156 7.67 -1.81 -0.74
N THR A 157 8.70 -1.07 -0.32
CA THR A 157 10.03 -1.31 -0.87
C THR A 157 10.55 -2.61 -0.26
N PRO A 158 11.01 -3.59 -1.06
CA PRO A 158 11.81 -4.67 -0.53
C PRO A 158 13.04 -4.03 0.10
N GLY A 159 13.23 -4.22 1.42
CA GLY A 159 13.91 -3.24 2.26
C GLY A 159 15.24 -2.75 1.69
N ILE A 160 15.44 -1.44 1.72
CA ILE A 160 16.63 -0.75 1.20
C ILE A 160 17.90 -1.28 1.89
N ASP A 161 17.75 -1.84 3.10
CA ASP A 161 18.80 -2.46 3.91
C ASP A 161 18.45 -3.90 4.39
N SER A 162 17.33 -4.48 3.97
CA SER A 162 16.85 -5.75 4.57
C SER A 162 17.47 -6.97 3.87
N ARG A 163 18.20 -7.81 4.63
CA ARG A 163 18.71 -9.14 4.21
C ARG A 163 17.62 -10.10 3.69
N ARG A 164 16.34 -9.74 3.85
CA ARG A 164 15.15 -10.55 3.50
C ARG A 164 14.84 -10.55 2.00
N PHE A 165 15.18 -9.45 1.34
CA PHE A 165 15.25 -9.44 -0.12
C PHE A 165 16.73 -9.52 -0.43
N GLN A 166 17.28 -10.73 -0.39
CA GLN A 166 18.51 -10.98 -1.13
C GLN A 166 18.22 -10.48 -2.54
N ILE A 167 18.93 -9.41 -2.90
CA ILE A 167 18.70 -8.69 -4.13
C ILE A 167 19.06 -9.63 -5.30
N GLY A 168 19.32 -10.94 -5.17
CA GLY A 168 19.52 -11.87 -6.28
C GLY A 168 18.49 -11.73 -7.42
N MET A 169 17.23 -11.43 -7.13
CA MET A 169 16.20 -11.17 -8.16
C MET A 169 16.32 -9.81 -8.89
N PHE A 170 17.15 -8.88 -8.41
CA PHE A 170 17.36 -7.53 -8.98
C PHE A 170 18.84 -7.07 -9.03
N LYS A 171 19.80 -7.88 -8.51
CA LYS A 171 21.27 -7.67 -8.41
C LYS A 171 22.04 -8.63 -9.31
N GLU A 172 21.39 -9.52 -10.05
CA GLU A 172 22.03 -10.12 -11.22
C GLU A 172 22.30 -9.00 -12.23
N GLN A 173 23.46 -8.36 -12.04
CA GLN A 173 23.90 -7.09 -12.61
C GLN A 173 24.00 -7.09 -14.14
N ASN A 174 23.74 -8.22 -14.80
CA ASN A 174 23.90 -8.34 -16.25
C ASN A 174 22.59 -8.60 -17.02
N LYS A 175 21.42 -8.79 -16.39
CA LYS A 175 20.15 -9.07 -17.11
C LYS A 175 18.84 -8.52 -16.50
N ASN A 176 18.86 -7.87 -15.34
CA ASN A 176 17.60 -7.48 -14.68
C ASN A 176 17.06 -6.11 -15.11
N ASN A 177 16.34 -6.08 -16.23
CA ASN A 177 15.63 -4.92 -16.78
C ASN A 177 14.30 -4.60 -16.07
N TRP A 178 14.21 -4.82 -14.76
CA TRP A 178 12.95 -4.67 -14.03
C TRP A 178 12.38 -3.23 -14.08
N ASN A 179 13.25 -2.25 -14.28
CA ASN A 179 12.91 -0.83 -14.39
C ASN A 179 12.65 -0.35 -15.83
N GLU A 180 12.85 -1.18 -16.86
CA GLU A 180 12.72 -0.81 -18.28
C GLU A 180 11.31 -0.28 -18.62
N TYR A 181 10.30 -0.75 -17.90
CA TYR A 181 8.89 -0.39 -18.10
C TYR A 181 8.36 0.61 -17.04
N ILE A 182 9.27 1.31 -16.36
CA ILE A 182 8.94 2.26 -15.30
C ILE A 182 9.67 3.58 -15.58
N SER A 183 8.92 4.65 -15.78
CA SER A 183 9.48 5.98 -15.98
C SER A 183 8.79 7.03 -15.11
N ILE A 184 9.57 8.01 -14.63
CA ILE A 184 9.09 9.20 -13.93
C ILE A 184 8.52 10.25 -14.90
N THR A 185 8.98 10.26 -16.15
CA THR A 185 8.62 11.25 -17.18
C THR A 185 7.47 10.81 -18.06
N GLU A 186 6.92 9.62 -17.83
CA GLU A 186 5.79 9.12 -18.62
C GLU A 186 4.53 9.93 -18.35
N SER A 187 4.14 10.76 -19.31
CA SER A 187 2.79 11.31 -19.40
C SER A 187 1.87 10.24 -19.99
N TYR A 188 0.90 9.80 -19.20
CA TYR A 188 -0.07 8.82 -19.64
C TYR A 188 -1.20 9.51 -20.43
N ASP A 189 -0.92 9.91 -21.67
CA ASP A 189 -1.94 10.43 -22.59
C ASP A 189 -2.72 9.27 -23.20
N PHE A 190 -3.72 8.78 -22.46
CA PHE A 190 -4.65 7.78 -22.99
C PHE A 190 -5.62 8.44 -23.99
N LYS A 191 -5.34 8.27 -25.29
CA LYS A 191 -6.14 8.80 -26.42
C LYS A 191 -7.53 8.19 -26.63
N TYR A 192 -8.05 7.42 -25.66
CA TYR A 192 -9.42 6.89 -25.66
C TYR A 192 -10.18 7.48 -24.48
N ASP A 193 -11.52 7.45 -24.47
CA ASP A 193 -12.32 7.82 -23.31
C ASP A 193 -12.05 6.83 -22.15
N SER A 194 -10.91 7.01 -21.52
CA SER A 194 -10.34 6.19 -20.46
C SER A 194 -11.26 6.18 -19.26
N ARG A 195 -12.07 7.23 -19.08
CA ARG A 195 -13.13 7.29 -18.07
C ARG A 195 -14.19 6.22 -18.34
N ILE A 196 -14.58 5.98 -19.60
CA ILE A 196 -15.52 4.91 -19.95
C ILE A 196 -14.89 3.53 -19.71
N VAL A 197 -13.65 3.31 -20.12
CA VAL A 197 -12.96 2.01 -19.92
C VAL A 197 -12.79 1.71 -18.43
N VAL A 198 -12.31 2.68 -17.67
CA VAL A 198 -12.18 2.62 -16.22
C VAL A 198 -13.52 2.36 -15.53
N ARG A 199 -14.58 3.09 -15.90
CA ARG A 199 -15.93 2.85 -15.36
C ARG A 199 -16.40 1.44 -15.68
N LYS A 200 -16.26 0.97 -16.93
CA LYS A 200 -16.60 -0.41 -17.31
C LYS A 200 -15.82 -1.45 -16.51
N ALA A 201 -14.54 -1.21 -16.25
CA ALA A 201 -13.70 -2.09 -15.45
C ALA A 201 -14.15 -2.14 -13.99
N ILE A 202 -14.36 -0.98 -13.36
CA ILE A 202 -14.89 -0.85 -12.00
C ILE A 202 -16.25 -1.56 -11.87
N ASP A 203 -17.13 -1.36 -12.85
CA ASP A 203 -18.49 -1.89 -12.84
C ASP A 203 -18.47 -3.42 -12.96
N ARG A 204 -17.61 -3.97 -13.81
CA ARG A 204 -17.43 -5.42 -13.93
C ARG A 204 -16.81 -6.03 -12.67
N VAL A 205 -15.81 -5.38 -12.07
CA VAL A 205 -15.22 -5.82 -10.79
C VAL A 205 -16.28 -5.80 -9.69
N LEU A 206 -17.08 -4.73 -9.60
CA LEU A 206 -18.20 -4.63 -8.67
C LEU A 206 -19.22 -5.76 -8.87
N THR A 207 -19.56 -6.07 -10.12
CA THR A 207 -20.49 -7.17 -10.44
C THR A 207 -19.94 -8.50 -9.96
N GLN A 208 -18.66 -8.80 -10.22
CA GLN A 208 -18.02 -10.04 -9.76
C GLN A 208 -17.99 -10.13 -8.23
N ILE A 209 -17.60 -9.04 -7.55
CA ILE A 209 -17.60 -8.94 -6.09
C ILE A 209 -19.01 -9.14 -5.53
N ASN A 210 -20.02 -8.50 -6.13
CA ASN A 210 -21.40 -8.60 -5.68
C ASN A 210 -21.95 -10.02 -5.87
N LEU A 211 -21.60 -10.72 -6.96
CA LEU A 211 -21.94 -12.13 -7.14
C LEU A 211 -21.34 -12.98 -6.01
N LEU A 212 -20.06 -12.80 -5.71
CA LEU A 212 -19.38 -13.52 -4.63
C LEU A 212 -19.99 -13.22 -3.24
N ILE A 213 -20.32 -11.96 -2.96
CA ILE A 213 -21.00 -11.58 -1.71
C ILE A 213 -22.40 -12.19 -1.62
N ASN A 214 -23.16 -12.18 -2.72
CA ASN A 214 -24.54 -12.69 -2.73
C ASN A 214 -24.59 -14.22 -2.59
N THR A 215 -23.57 -14.95 -3.05
CA THR A 215 -23.50 -16.41 -2.85
C THR A 215 -23.34 -16.82 -1.39
N SER A 216 -22.96 -15.91 -0.48
CA SER A 216 -22.75 -16.22 0.94
C SER A 216 -23.58 -15.30 1.84
N LYS A 217 -24.68 -15.84 2.40
CA LYS A 217 -25.60 -15.11 3.31
C LYS A 217 -24.88 -14.46 4.50
N PHE A 218 -23.82 -15.08 5.03
CA PHE A 218 -23.01 -14.54 6.12
C PHE A 218 -22.15 -13.33 5.72
N VAL A 219 -21.65 -13.31 4.49
CA VAL A 219 -20.84 -12.21 3.95
C VAL A 219 -21.73 -11.02 3.65
N LYS A 220 -22.92 -11.25 3.08
CA LYS A 220 -23.92 -10.21 2.81
C LYS A 220 -24.29 -9.41 4.07
N LYS A 221 -24.46 -10.07 5.22
CA LYS A 221 -24.80 -9.41 6.50
C LYS A 221 -23.62 -8.60 7.10
N LYS A 222 -22.37 -8.93 6.75
CA LYS A 222 -21.17 -8.26 7.27
C LYS A 222 -20.63 -7.13 6.38
N ILE A 223 -21.08 -7.00 5.13
CA ILE A 223 -20.52 -6.06 4.13
C ILE A 223 -21.58 -5.02 3.66
N ASP A 224 -22.53 -4.66 4.52
CA ASP A 224 -23.42 -3.53 4.20
C ASP A 224 -22.71 -2.20 4.51
N MET A 225 -22.22 -1.54 3.46
CA MET A 225 -21.44 -0.30 3.56
C MET A 225 -22.04 0.79 2.65
N SER A 226 -23.34 1.04 2.82
CA SER A 226 -24.10 2.07 2.09
C SER A 226 -23.51 3.48 2.23
N ASN A 227 -22.83 3.77 3.34
CA ASN A 227 -22.42 5.12 3.72
C ASN A 227 -21.09 5.59 3.07
N ILE A 228 -20.40 4.75 2.31
CA ILE A 228 -19.17 5.14 1.62
C ILE A 228 -19.53 5.91 0.34
N SER A 229 -19.10 7.18 0.28
CA SER A 229 -19.48 8.17 -0.74
C SER A 229 -18.88 7.90 -2.13
N LYS A 230 -17.63 7.44 -2.21
CA LYS A 230 -16.94 7.18 -3.48
C LYS A 230 -17.13 5.72 -3.93
N ARG A 231 -17.46 5.53 -5.22
CA ARG A 231 -17.67 4.18 -5.81
C ARG A 231 -16.42 3.31 -5.74
N THR A 232 -15.24 3.88 -5.99
CA THR A 232 -13.94 3.20 -5.95
C THR A 232 -13.57 2.72 -4.56
N SER A 233 -13.76 3.55 -3.54
CA SER A 233 -13.52 3.15 -2.14
C SER A 233 -14.51 2.08 -1.72
N ARG A 234 -15.78 2.12 -2.16
CA ARG A 234 -16.73 1.02 -1.91
C ARG A 234 -16.26 -0.31 -2.49
N VAL A 235 -15.69 -0.32 -3.70
CA VAL A 235 -15.13 -1.55 -4.29
C VAL A 235 -13.93 -2.05 -3.49
N PHE A 236 -13.01 -1.14 -3.17
CA PHE A 236 -11.83 -1.43 -2.37
C PHE A 236 -12.21 -2.07 -1.04
N TRP A 237 -13.19 -1.50 -0.33
CA TRP A 237 -13.65 -2.02 0.95
C TRP A 237 -14.30 -3.39 0.86
N LYS A 238 -15.11 -3.63 -0.17
CA LYS A 238 -15.66 -4.97 -0.40
C LYS A 238 -14.55 -6.00 -0.65
N LEU A 239 -13.49 -5.64 -1.36
CA LEU A 239 -12.33 -6.53 -1.57
C LEU A 239 -11.56 -6.79 -0.28
N VAL A 240 -11.30 -5.75 0.52
CA VAL A 240 -10.67 -5.90 1.84
C VAL A 240 -11.48 -6.80 2.77
N MET A 241 -12.80 -6.62 2.80
CA MET A 241 -13.67 -7.46 3.63
C MET A 241 -13.71 -8.91 3.13
N LEU A 242 -13.75 -9.12 1.81
CA LEU A 242 -13.62 -10.46 1.23
C LEU A 242 -12.30 -11.13 1.60
N SER A 243 -11.19 -10.38 1.67
CA SER A 243 -9.87 -10.91 2.06
C SER A 243 -9.83 -11.42 3.51
N LYS A 244 -10.74 -10.94 4.37
CA LYS A 244 -10.86 -11.37 5.76
C LYS A 244 -11.84 -12.52 5.97
N VAL A 245 -12.81 -12.69 5.08
CA VAL A 245 -13.81 -13.75 5.21
C VAL A 245 -13.41 -15.02 4.44
N LEU A 246 -12.73 -14.88 3.31
CA LEU A 246 -12.31 -16.02 2.49
C LEU A 246 -10.98 -16.60 2.98
N LYS A 247 -10.76 -17.89 2.70
CA LYS A 247 -9.45 -18.52 2.85
C LYS A 247 -8.45 -17.84 1.91
N HIS A 248 -7.18 -17.75 2.33
CA HIS A 248 -6.10 -17.13 1.56
C HIS A 248 -6.05 -17.58 0.10
N GLU A 249 -5.98 -18.89 -0.14
CA GLU A 249 -5.91 -19.47 -1.49
C GLU A 249 -7.11 -19.06 -2.37
N THR A 250 -8.31 -19.03 -1.79
CA THR A 250 -9.53 -18.65 -2.52
C THR A 250 -9.52 -17.18 -2.89
N PHE A 251 -9.05 -16.33 -1.97
CA PHE A 251 -8.95 -14.90 -2.22
C PHE A 251 -7.86 -14.58 -3.26
N ASP A 252 -6.71 -15.24 -3.19
CA ASP A 252 -5.64 -15.08 -4.17
C ASP A 252 -6.10 -15.50 -5.58
N MET A 253 -6.87 -16.60 -5.71
CA MET A 253 -7.48 -16.97 -6.99
C MET A 253 -8.46 -15.92 -7.52
N ILE A 254 -9.23 -15.27 -6.65
CA ILE A 254 -10.12 -14.16 -7.03
C ILE A 254 -9.29 -12.96 -7.49
N LEU A 255 -8.22 -12.61 -6.76
CA LEU A 255 -7.31 -11.55 -7.16
C LEU A 255 -6.66 -11.85 -8.51
N VAL A 256 -6.24 -13.08 -8.80
CA VAL A 256 -5.69 -13.47 -10.11
C VAL A 256 -6.72 -13.24 -11.23
N LYS A 257 -7.99 -13.60 -11.00
CA LYS A 257 -9.06 -13.35 -11.99
C LYS A 257 -9.29 -11.87 -12.23
N ILE A 258 -9.31 -11.07 -11.16
CA ILE A 258 -9.44 -9.61 -11.25
C ILE A 258 -8.21 -9.01 -11.95
N ASP A 259 -7.01 -9.49 -11.64
CA ASP A 259 -5.76 -9.00 -12.19
C ASP A 259 -5.71 -9.24 -13.71
N LYS A 260 -6.01 -10.46 -14.16
CA LYS A 260 -6.16 -10.80 -15.59
C LYS A 260 -7.21 -9.95 -16.29
N PHE A 261 -8.30 -9.65 -15.59
CA PHE A 261 -9.36 -8.82 -16.14
C PHE A 261 -8.96 -7.34 -16.30
N LEU A 262 -8.11 -6.83 -15.39
CA LEU A 262 -7.62 -5.45 -15.38
C LEU A 262 -6.36 -5.22 -16.21
N GLN A 263 -5.79 -6.27 -16.81
CA GLN A 263 -4.61 -6.18 -17.68
C GLN A 263 -4.95 -5.73 -19.13
N TYR A 264 -6.23 -5.50 -19.44
CA TYR A 264 -6.73 -5.04 -20.75
C TYR A 264 -7.27 -3.61 -20.71
#